data_AF-A0A1C6R487-F1
#
_entry.id   AF-A0A1C6R487-F1
#
_cell.length_a   1.000
_cell.length_b   1.000
_cell.length_c   1.000
_cell.angle_alpha   90.00
_cell.angle_beta   90.00
_cell.angle_gamma   90.00
#
_symmetry.space_group_name_H-M   'P 1'
#
loop_
_entity.id
_entity.type
_entity.pdbx_description
1 polymer ?
#
loop_
_entity_poly.entity_id
_entity_poly.type
_entity_poly.pdbx_seq_one_letter_code
_entity_poly.pdbx_strand_id
1 'polypeptide(L)'
;MSSDLVPRPAAAAPAPADGDNRYKAVQNKLRRLGTAMDDATLELESLRRSMQANATRTENVARDIENAGLDGTFVEVTNLVSVALGGAAVQVRRLYDAAQETADLTHETTSTHSQLYGALDDIRSGRREKTPRPGFFNR
;
A
#
# COMPACT_ATOMS: atom_id res chain seq x y z
N MET A 1 30.13 -34.33 -40.22
CA MET A 1 29.81 -33.25 -39.25
C MET A 1 28.70 -33.79 -38.35
N SER A 2 29.08 -34.44 -37.24
CA SER A 2 28.13 -35.01 -36.26
C SER A 2 27.66 -33.92 -35.31
N SER A 3 26.35 -33.80 -35.11
CA SER A 3 25.77 -32.90 -34.11
C SER A 3 25.69 -33.61 -32.76
N ASP A 4 26.54 -33.21 -31.82
CA ASP A 4 26.43 -33.58 -30.40
C ASP A 4 25.27 -32.80 -29.76
N LEU A 5 24.14 -33.48 -29.55
CA LEU A 5 23.07 -33.00 -28.69
C LEU A 5 23.47 -33.26 -27.23
N VAL A 6 24.10 -32.26 -26.59
CA VAL A 6 24.38 -32.32 -25.16
C VAL A 6 23.06 -32.24 -24.38
N PRO A 7 22.75 -33.22 -23.49
CA PRO A 7 21.57 -33.16 -22.65
C PRO A 7 21.65 -31.94 -21.73
N ARG A 8 20.67 -31.03 -21.82
CA ARG A 8 20.55 -29.89 -20.92
C ARG A 8 20.44 -30.41 -19.48
N PRO A 9 21.30 -29.97 -18.54
CA PRO A 9 21.24 -30.43 -17.16
C PRO A 9 19.84 -30.15 -16.61
N ALA A 10 19.26 -31.18 -15.99
CA ALA A 10 17.93 -31.13 -15.39
C ALA A 10 17.84 -29.88 -14.51
N ALA A 11 16.94 -28.96 -14.88
CA ALA A 11 16.68 -27.78 -14.09
C ALA A 11 16.46 -28.19 -12.64
N ALA A 12 17.22 -27.58 -11.72
CA ALA A 12 17.07 -27.76 -10.28
C ALA A 12 15.58 -27.79 -9.94
N ALA A 13 15.17 -28.79 -9.15
CA ALA A 13 13.79 -28.88 -8.68
C ALA A 13 13.41 -27.51 -8.10
N PRO A 14 12.27 -26.93 -8.49
CA PRO A 14 11.86 -25.65 -7.92
C PRO A 14 11.83 -25.82 -6.41
N ALA A 15 12.50 -24.90 -5.71
CA ALA A 15 12.51 -24.90 -4.25
C ALA A 15 11.06 -25.06 -3.77
N PRO A 16 10.80 -25.93 -2.77
CA PRO A 16 9.48 -26.01 -2.19
C PRO A 16 9.08 -24.58 -1.80
N ALA A 17 7.96 -24.10 -2.34
CA ALA A 17 7.44 -22.81 -1.91
C ALA A 17 7.18 -22.96 -0.41
N ASP A 18 8.03 -22.33 0.40
CA ASP A 18 7.81 -22.19 1.83
C ASP A 18 6.36 -21.76 2.05
N GLY A 19 5.73 -22.22 3.13
CA GLY A 19 4.28 -22.07 3.35
C GLY A 19 3.75 -20.65 3.15
N ASP A 20 4.63 -19.65 3.33
CA ASP A 20 4.39 -18.23 3.15
C ASP A 20 4.17 -17.74 1.71
N ASN A 21 4.59 -18.52 0.70
CA ASN A 21 4.51 -18.17 -0.73
C ASN A 21 3.50 -19.02 -1.51
N ARG A 22 2.66 -19.81 -0.81
CA ARG A 22 1.55 -20.52 -1.46
C ARG A 22 0.51 -19.53 -1.97
N TYR A 23 -0.20 -19.89 -3.04
CA TYR A 23 -1.24 -19.05 -3.66
C TYR A 23 -2.18 -18.43 -2.63
N LYS A 24 -2.77 -19.24 -1.74
CA LYS A 24 -3.69 -18.76 -0.69
C LYS A 24 -3.02 -17.82 0.31
N ALA A 25 -1.75 -18.04 0.63
CA ALA A 25 -1.00 -17.17 1.53
C ALA A 25 -0.75 -15.80 0.88
N VAL A 26 -0.34 -15.77 -0.40
CA VAL A 26 -0.16 -14.53 -1.17
C VAL A 26 -1.48 -13.78 -1.33
N GLN A 27 -2.56 -14.46 -1.72
CA GLN A 27 -3.90 -13.88 -1.83
C GLN A 27 -4.37 -13.24 -0.51
N ASN A 28 -4.13 -13.92 0.62
CA ASN A 28 -4.49 -13.39 1.93
C ASN A 28 -3.62 -12.18 2.33
N LYS A 29 -2.32 -12.20 2.00
CA LYS A 29 -1.42 -11.07 2.25
C LYS A 29 -1.84 -9.85 1.44
N LEU A 30 -2.11 -10.02 0.14
CA LEU A 30 -2.57 -8.94 -0.73
C LEU A 30 -3.91 -8.37 -0.26
N ARG A 31 -4.89 -9.22 0.09
CA ARG A 31 -6.18 -8.74 0.63
C ARG A 31 -6.00 -7.93 1.92
N ARG A 32 -5.17 -8.41 2.85
CA ARG A 32 -4.87 -7.69 4.10
C ARG A 32 -4.17 -6.36 3.83
N LEU A 33 -3.23 -6.34 2.89
CA LEU A 33 -2.54 -5.10 2.51
C LEU A 33 -3.52 -4.10 1.89
N GLY A 34 -4.37 -4.54 0.95
CA GLY A 34 -5.38 -3.69 0.31
C GLY A 34 -6.31 -3.06 1.34
N THR A 35 -6.90 -3.87 2.22
CA THR A 35 -7.77 -3.37 3.30
C THR A 35 -7.02 -2.39 4.23
N ALA A 36 -5.78 -2.70 4.62
CA ALA A 36 -5.00 -1.80 5.48
C ALA A 36 -4.69 -0.46 4.79
N MET A 37 -4.48 -0.44 3.47
CA MET A 37 -4.30 0.80 2.72
C MET A 37 -5.61 1.57 2.57
N ASP A 38 -6.73 0.88 2.32
CA ASP A 38 -8.07 1.49 2.29
C ASP A 38 -8.43 2.14 3.64
N ASP A 39 -8.11 1.48 4.76
CA ASP A 39 -8.33 2.06 6.10
C ASP A 39 -7.40 3.26 6.33
N ALA A 40 -6.13 3.15 5.93
CA ALA A 40 -5.16 4.24 6.05
C ALA A 40 -5.57 5.49 5.24
N THR A 41 -6.17 5.35 4.06
CA THR A 41 -6.64 6.52 3.29
C THR A 41 -7.74 7.27 4.04
N LEU A 42 -8.68 6.57 4.68
CA LEU A 42 -9.73 7.18 5.50
C LEU A 42 -9.15 7.93 6.71
N GLU A 43 -8.20 7.31 7.42
CA GLU A 43 -7.53 7.91 8.57
C GLU A 43 -6.71 9.15 8.18
N LEU A 44 -5.95 9.07 7.08
CA LEU A 44 -5.12 10.16 6.58
C LEU A 44 -5.98 11.34 6.11
N GLU A 45 -7.11 11.10 5.45
CA GLU A 45 -8.03 12.17 5.05
C GLU A 45 -8.67 12.85 6.27
N SER A 46 -9.05 12.08 7.29
CA SER A 46 -9.53 12.62 8.56
C SER A 46 -8.48 13.48 9.25
N LEU A 47 -7.24 12.98 9.36
CA LEU A 47 -6.10 13.69 9.94
C LEU A 47 -5.82 14.99 9.19
N ARG A 48 -5.81 14.95 7.85
CA ARG A 48 -5.61 16.12 7.00
C ARG A 48 -6.63 17.22 7.28
N ARG A 49 -7.92 16.86 7.34
CA ARG A 49 -9.00 17.81 7.65
C ARG A 49 -8.85 18.39 9.05
N SER A 50 -8.50 17.56 10.03
CA SER A 50 -8.26 18.02 11.41
C SER A 50 -7.09 19.00 11.49
N MET A 51 -5.99 18.73 10.78
CA MET A 51 -4.83 19.64 10.74
C MET A 51 -5.19 20.99 10.12
N GLN A 52 -5.96 20.99 9.02
CA GLN A 52 -6.43 22.23 8.39
C GLN A 52 -7.35 23.03 9.32
N ALA A 53 -8.31 22.36 9.98
CA ALA A 53 -9.19 23.02 10.94
C ALA A 53 -8.41 23.62 12.12
N ASN A 54 -7.41 22.90 12.64
CA ASN A 54 -6.54 23.39 13.70
C ASN A 54 -5.64 24.54 13.24
N ALA A 55 -5.16 24.54 12.00
CA ALA A 55 -4.40 25.66 11.44
C ALA A 55 -5.26 26.93 11.42
N THR A 56 -6.47 26.86 10.84
CA THR A 56 -7.42 27.99 10.81
C THR A 56 -7.78 28.46 12.21
N ARG A 57 -8.03 27.54 13.14
CA ARG A 57 -8.32 27.89 14.53
C ARG A 57 -7.14 28.62 15.17
N THR A 58 -5.92 28.14 14.94
CA THR A 58 -4.70 28.73 15.50
C THR A 58 -4.46 30.14 14.94
N GLU A 59 -4.68 30.35 13.65
CA GLU A 59 -4.64 31.68 13.03
C GLU A 59 -5.64 32.66 13.67
N ASN A 60 -6.88 32.20 13.92
CA ASN A 60 -7.87 33.02 14.61
C ASN A 60 -7.43 33.39 16.04
N VAL A 61 -6.85 32.43 16.76
CA VAL A 61 -6.30 32.69 18.11
C VAL A 61 -5.15 33.70 18.05
N ALA A 62 -4.26 33.63 17.06
CA ALA A 62 -3.20 34.62 16.90
C ALA A 62 -3.77 36.04 16.72
N ARG A 63 -4.84 36.17 15.93
CA ARG A 63 -5.57 37.43 15.75
C ARG A 63 -6.24 37.92 17.04
N ASP A 64 -6.83 37.01 17.81
CA ASP A 64 -7.44 37.35 19.10
C ASP A 64 -6.39 37.82 20.13
N ILE A 65 -5.21 37.19 20.16
CA ILE A 65 -4.06 37.59 21.00
C ILE A 65 -3.58 38.99 20.61
N GLU A 66 -3.45 39.26 19.31
CA GLU A 66 -3.05 40.57 18.79
C GLU A 66 -4.06 41.66 19.18
N ASN A 67 -5.35 41.39 19.00
CA ASN A 67 -6.43 42.32 19.36
C ASN A 67 -6.52 42.56 20.88
N ALA A 68 -6.11 41.59 21.70
CA ALA A 68 -6.05 41.73 23.15
C ALA A 68 -4.84 42.54 23.64
N GLY A 69 -3.94 42.96 22.74
CA GLY A 69 -2.75 43.75 23.09
C GLY A 69 -1.72 42.97 23.92
N LEU A 70 -1.71 41.64 23.79
CA LEU A 70 -0.72 40.77 24.43
C LEU A 70 0.65 40.89 23.74
N ASP A 71 1.69 40.32 24.36
CA ASP A 71 3.05 40.32 23.81
C ASP A 71 3.07 39.69 22.39
N GLY A 72 3.70 40.40 21.44
CA GLY A 72 3.80 39.97 20.04
C GLY A 72 4.47 38.62 19.85
N THR A 73 5.30 38.18 20.82
CA THR A 73 5.88 36.84 20.84
C THR A 73 4.81 35.74 20.82
N PHE A 74 3.68 35.94 21.50
CA PHE A 74 2.58 34.96 21.49
C PHE A 74 1.88 34.91 20.13
N VAL A 75 1.75 36.05 19.45
CA VAL A 75 1.20 36.11 18.08
C VAL A 75 2.12 35.35 17.12
N GLU A 76 3.42 35.59 17.19
CA GLU A 76 4.42 34.94 16.34
C GLU A 76 4.42 33.42 16.52
N VAL A 77 4.54 32.94 17.77
CA VAL A 77 4.57 31.50 18.07
C VAL A 77 3.26 30.82 17.63
N THR A 78 2.12 31.49 17.83
CA THR A 78 0.81 30.95 17.42
C THR A 78 0.73 30.87 15.89
N ASN A 79 1.18 31.89 15.16
CA ASN A 79 1.23 31.85 13.70
C ASN A 79 2.15 30.74 13.16
N LEU A 80 3.30 30.51 13.79
CA LEU A 80 4.20 29.41 13.42
C LEU A 80 3.51 28.04 13.54
N VAL A 81 2.70 27.83 14.58
CA VAL A 81 1.91 26.60 14.73
C VAL A 81 0.88 26.46 13.61
N SER A 82 0.18 27.54 13.25
CA SER A 82 -0.78 27.52 12.12
C SER A 82 -0.09 27.10 10.80
N VAL A 83 1.05 27.73 10.49
CA VAL A 83 1.85 27.43 9.30
C VAL A 83 2.35 25.98 9.32
N ALA A 84 2.85 25.50 10.46
CA ALA A 84 3.32 24.13 10.61
C ALA A 84 2.20 23.11 10.38
N LEU A 85 1.00 23.34 10.93
CA LEU A 85 -0.17 22.49 10.73
C LEU A 85 -0.63 22.50 9.27
N GLY A 86 -0.63 23.66 8.61
CA GLY A 86 -0.94 23.78 7.18
C GLY A 86 0.07 23.00 6.32
N GLY A 87 1.36 23.13 6.61
CA GLY A 87 2.43 22.38 5.93
C GLY A 87 2.33 20.87 6.18
N ALA A 88 2.03 20.44 7.40
CA ALA A 88 1.83 19.03 7.75
C ALA A 88 0.63 18.43 6.99
N ALA A 89 -0.49 19.17 6.86
CA ALA A 89 -1.64 18.72 6.11
C ALA A 89 -1.32 18.43 4.63
N VAL A 90 -0.41 19.19 4.02
CA VAL A 90 0.08 18.91 2.65
C VAL A 90 0.86 17.61 2.58
N GLN A 91 1.70 17.30 3.58
CA GLN A 91 2.44 16.04 3.61
C GLN A 91 1.50 14.85 3.86
N VAL A 92 0.51 15.00 4.74
CA VAL A 92 -0.52 13.97 4.96
C VAL A 92 -1.30 13.71 3.67
N ARG A 93 -1.57 14.73 2.85
CA ARG A 93 -2.19 14.52 1.53
C ARG A 93 -1.33 13.65 0.61
N ARG A 94 -0.01 13.85 0.60
CA ARG A 94 0.89 13.01 -0.22
C ARG A 94 0.89 11.56 0.26
N LEU A 95 0.84 11.34 1.58
CA LEU A 95 0.71 9.99 2.14
C LEU A 95 -0.63 9.35 1.76
N TYR A 96 -1.72 10.13 1.78
CA TYR A 96 -3.04 9.67 1.32
C TYR A 96 -2.97 9.21 -0.13
N ASP A 97 -2.40 10.03 -1.02
CA ASP A 97 -2.34 9.72 -2.45
C ASP A 97 -1.50 8.44 -2.69
N ALA A 98 -0.39 8.26 -1.96
CA ALA A 98 0.45 7.06 -2.04
C ALA A 98 -0.24 5.80 -1.47
N ALA A 99 -1.00 5.93 -0.37
CA ALA A 99 -1.77 4.84 0.19
C ALA A 99 -2.89 4.40 -0.77
N GLN A 100 -3.56 5.36 -1.41
CA GLN A 100 -4.58 5.09 -2.42
C GLN A 100 -3.99 4.35 -3.63
N GLU A 101 -2.87 4.84 -4.18
CA GLU A 101 -2.18 4.18 -5.29
C GLU A 101 -1.75 2.75 -4.92
N THR A 102 -1.25 2.55 -3.70
CA THR A 102 -0.85 1.24 -3.20
C THR A 102 -2.06 0.30 -3.05
N ALA A 103 -3.19 0.80 -2.57
CA ALA A 103 -4.43 0.03 -2.48
C ALA A 103 -4.89 -0.43 -3.87
N ASP A 104 -4.96 0.49 -4.82
CA ASP A 104 -5.38 0.22 -6.20
C ASP A 104 -4.48 -0.84 -6.86
N LEU A 105 -3.16 -0.68 -6.77
CA LEU A 105 -2.19 -1.64 -7.28
C LEU A 105 -2.32 -3.02 -6.58
N THR A 106 -2.61 -3.03 -5.29
CA THR A 106 -2.80 -4.28 -4.53
C THR A 106 -4.07 -5.00 -4.98
N HIS A 107 -5.16 -4.29 -5.22
CA HIS A 107 -6.41 -4.86 -5.74
C HIS A 107 -6.22 -5.40 -7.15
N GLU A 108 -5.53 -4.66 -8.02
CA GLU A 108 -5.17 -5.14 -9.37
C GLU A 108 -4.30 -6.40 -9.30
N THR A 109 -3.25 -6.39 -8.46
CA THR A 109 -2.34 -7.53 -8.27
C THR A 109 -3.10 -8.74 -7.75
N THR A 110 -4.04 -8.55 -6.82
CA THR A 110 -4.89 -9.62 -6.29
C THR A 110 -5.71 -10.28 -7.41
N SER A 111 -6.34 -9.45 -8.26
CA SER A 111 -7.13 -9.91 -9.41
C SER A 111 -6.28 -10.67 -10.41
N THR A 112 -5.17 -10.08 -10.85
CA THR A 112 -4.24 -10.69 -11.82
C THR A 112 -3.64 -11.99 -11.28
N HIS A 113 -3.23 -12.01 -10.01
CA HIS A 113 -2.71 -13.22 -9.37
C HIS A 113 -3.78 -14.31 -9.28
N SER A 114 -5.05 -13.96 -9.02
CA SER A 114 -6.16 -14.91 -9.02
C SER A 114 -6.40 -15.50 -10.41
N GLN A 115 -6.37 -14.66 -11.45
CA GLN A 115 -6.58 -15.11 -12.83
C GLN A 115 -5.47 -16.07 -13.30
N LEU A 116 -4.21 -15.74 -13.01
CA LEU A 116 -3.07 -16.52 -13.50
C LEU A 116 -2.83 -17.81 -12.71
N TYR A 117 -3.10 -17.80 -11.40
CA TYR A 117 -2.68 -18.89 -10.50
C TYR A 117 -3.83 -19.61 -9.80
N GLY A 118 -5.06 -19.07 -9.82
CA GLY A 118 -6.21 -19.65 -9.12
C GLY A 118 -6.51 -21.09 -9.58
N ALA A 119 -6.69 -21.30 -10.88
CA ALA A 119 -6.94 -22.63 -11.43
C ALA A 119 -5.80 -23.62 -11.15
N LEU A 120 -4.56 -23.16 -11.08
CA LEU A 120 -3.40 -24.01 -10.75
C LEU A 120 -3.38 -24.40 -9.27
N ASP A 121 -3.77 -23.50 -8.37
CA ASP A 121 -3.94 -23.82 -6.95
C ASP A 121 -5.08 -24.83 -6.73
N ASP A 122 -6.21 -24.69 -7.44
CA ASP A 122 -7.33 -25.62 -7.35
C ASP A 122 -6.93 -27.04 -7.75
N ILE A 123 -6.19 -27.19 -8.86
CA ILE A 123 -5.69 -28.50 -9.30
C ILE A 123 -4.68 -29.08 -8.28
N ARG A 124 -3.84 -28.23 -7.68
CA ARG A 124 -2.82 -28.63 -6.69
C ARG A 124 -3.39 -29.01 -5.34
N SER A 125 -4.43 -28.32 -4.89
CA SER A 125 -4.97 -28.48 -3.54
C SER A 125 -5.79 -29.76 -3.35
N GLY A 126 -6.10 -30.49 -4.43
CA GLY A 126 -6.84 -31.76 -4.40
C GLY A 126 -6.09 -33.02 -4.87
N ARG A 127 -4.82 -32.94 -5.31
CA ARG A 127 -4.11 -34.10 -5.91
C ARG A 127 -2.74 -34.37 -5.28
N ARG A 128 -2.40 -35.66 -5.15
CA ARG A 128 -1.05 -36.15 -4.78
C ARG A 128 -0.04 -36.12 -5.95
N GLU A 129 -0.48 -35.87 -7.18
CA GLU A 129 0.34 -35.95 -8.40
C GLU A 129 0.86 -34.57 -8.88
N LYS A 130 1.92 -34.56 -9.69
CA LYS A 130 2.54 -33.34 -10.24
C LYS A 130 1.57 -32.58 -11.16
N THR A 131 1.42 -31.28 -10.91
CA THR A 131 0.56 -30.38 -11.71
C THR A 131 1.36 -29.45 -12.65
N PRO A 132 0.71 -28.93 -13.70
CA PRO A 132 1.31 -27.98 -14.63
C PRO A 132 1.84 -26.72 -13.93
N ARG A 133 2.83 -26.07 -14.55
CA ARG A 133 3.46 -24.84 -14.03
C ARG A 133 2.62 -23.59 -14.39
N PRO A 134 2.82 -22.47 -13.68
CA PRO A 134 2.30 -21.16 -14.07
C PRO A 134 2.47 -20.84 -15.55
N GLY A 135 1.41 -20.35 -16.20
CA GLY A 135 1.40 -20.00 -17.63
C GLY A 135 1.04 -21.13 -18.59
N PHE A 136 0.78 -22.36 -18.11
CA PHE A 136 0.46 -23.52 -18.97
C PHE A 136 -0.83 -23.34 -19.80
N PHE A 137 -1.80 -22.56 -19.31
CA PHE A 137 -3.11 -22.38 -19.97
C PHE A 137 -3.27 -21.06 -20.72
N ASN A 138 -2.25 -20.20 -20.75
CA ASN A 138 -2.30 -18.97 -21.54
C ASN A 138 -1.93 -19.30 -23.00
N ARG A 139 -2.94 -19.42 -23.86
CA ARG A 139 -2.83 -19.28 -25.31
C ARG A 139 -3.45 -17.95 -25.72
#